data_AF-A0A4P8H9Z8-F1
#
_entry.id   AF-A0A4P8H9Z8-F1
#
_cell.length_a   1.000
_cell.length_b   1.000
_cell.length_c   1.000
_cell.angle_alpha   90.00
_cell.angle_beta   90.00
_cell.angle_gamma   90.00
#
_symmetry.space_group_name_H-M   'P 1'
#
loop_
_entity.id
_entity.type
_entity.pdbx_description
1 polymer ?
#
loop_
_entity_poly.entity_id
_entity_poly.type
_entity_poly.pdbx_seq_one_letter_code
_entity_poly.pdbx_strand_id
1 'polypeptide(L)'
;MPPRHPVRPHRPHPGHFHGGAQHGEPAPSWIADLLRMIGWAIGVAVLVALVLWGAEAGVLRSRRGEAIDDFGVFAVILTLVCGAALPYLTGEKGRADRGFRLTGLIPLVLISAPISAAVLAASSLVWPWIGTFDAGSDSFIQTAGATGAGLLFTFAVHLTAALLAYPFFVLLSIVPFPHPGAWLGLLGWLGVSGMCAVIAFVIGLGPPTGGRLLVLAACVPVAAVVCVIGLGLAQGLLRRSAAAMPYRA
;
A
#
# COMPACT_ATOMS: atom_id res chain seq x y z
N MET A 1 69.06 28.60 19.74
CA MET A 1 67.95 28.27 18.83
C MET A 1 67.50 26.85 19.13
N PRO A 2 66.27 26.62 19.61
CA PRO A 2 65.79 25.27 19.89
C PRO A 2 65.50 24.50 18.58
N PRO A 3 65.72 23.18 18.54
CA PRO A 3 65.49 22.36 17.36
C PRO A 3 63.98 22.23 17.08
N ARG A 4 63.60 22.47 15.81
CA ARG A 4 62.23 22.26 15.32
C ARG A 4 61.91 20.77 15.32
N HIS A 5 60.96 20.35 16.16
CA HIS A 5 60.39 19.01 16.06
C HIS A 5 59.69 18.83 14.70
N PRO A 6 59.88 17.71 14.00
CA PRO A 6 59.13 17.41 12.79
C PRO A 6 57.66 17.19 13.16
N VAL A 7 56.77 18.01 12.59
CA VAL A 7 55.32 17.79 12.62
C VAL A 7 55.06 16.46 11.93
N ARG A 8 54.72 15.42 12.69
CA ARG A 8 54.26 14.16 12.11
C ARG A 8 52.97 14.44 11.34
N PRO A 9 52.82 13.95 10.10
CA PRO A 9 51.54 14.04 9.40
C PRO A 9 50.49 13.35 10.26
N HIS A 10 49.45 14.10 10.61
CA HIS A 10 48.27 13.59 11.29
C HIS A 10 47.69 12.52 10.36
N ARG A 11 47.92 11.24 10.66
CA ARG A 11 47.17 10.17 10.00
C ARG A 11 45.71 10.46 10.35
N PRO A 12 44.82 10.64 9.36
CA PRO A 12 43.40 10.72 9.68
C PRO A 12 43.08 9.48 10.49
N HIS A 13 42.58 9.68 11.72
CA HIS A 13 41.97 8.59 12.44
C HIS A 13 41.00 7.94 11.46
N PRO A 14 41.05 6.62 11.25
CA PRO A 14 39.93 5.94 10.66
C PRO A 14 38.82 6.17 11.68
N GLY A 15 38.04 7.23 11.44
CA GLY A 15 36.78 7.43 12.11
C GLY A 15 36.10 6.08 11.97
N HIS A 16 35.73 5.52 13.11
CA HIS A 16 34.83 4.39 13.19
C HIS A 16 33.52 4.80 12.53
N PHE A 17 33.52 4.85 11.19
CA PHE A 17 32.34 4.54 10.44
C PHE A 17 32.07 3.11 10.83
N HIS A 18 31.12 2.94 11.75
CA HIS A 18 30.32 1.74 11.85
C HIS A 18 29.52 1.56 10.54
N GLY A 19 30.21 1.51 9.40
CA GLY A 19 29.81 0.72 8.26
C GLY A 19 30.14 -0.73 8.61
N GLY A 20 29.53 -1.25 9.67
CA GLY A 20 29.37 -2.69 9.76
C GLY A 20 28.72 -3.07 8.44
N ALA A 21 29.36 -3.96 7.69
CA ALA A 21 28.72 -4.64 6.59
C ALA A 21 27.44 -5.24 7.19
N GLN A 22 26.32 -4.53 7.07
CA GLN A 22 25.02 -5.08 7.38
C GLN A 22 24.89 -6.20 6.37
N HIS A 23 25.25 -7.41 6.79
CA HIS A 23 24.81 -8.63 6.16
C HIS A 23 23.29 -8.62 6.31
N GLY A 24 22.64 -7.86 5.42
CA GLY A 24 21.20 -7.76 5.38
C GLY A 24 20.63 -9.17 5.31
N GLU A 25 19.58 -9.41 6.08
CA GLU A 25 18.98 -10.74 6.12
C GLU A 25 18.71 -11.22 4.69
N PRO A 26 19.01 -12.50 4.40
CA PRO A 26 18.77 -13.04 3.07
C PRO A 26 17.30 -12.86 2.72
N ALA A 27 17.05 -12.41 1.49
CA ALA A 27 15.67 -12.21 1.04
C ALA A 27 14.89 -13.53 1.19
N PRO A 28 13.67 -13.52 1.77
CA PRO A 28 12.84 -14.71 1.92
C PRO A 28 12.63 -15.46 0.60
N SER A 29 11.98 -16.63 0.62
CA SER A 29 11.50 -17.25 -0.62
C SER A 29 10.30 -16.50 -1.19
N TRP A 30 10.06 -16.58 -2.51
CA TRP A 30 8.93 -15.89 -3.16
C TRP A 30 7.58 -16.28 -2.54
N ILE A 31 7.42 -17.56 -2.22
CA ILE A 31 6.23 -18.10 -1.55
C ILE A 31 6.11 -17.56 -0.13
N ALA A 32 7.21 -17.43 0.61
CA ALA A 32 7.17 -16.85 1.95
C ALA A 32 6.73 -15.37 1.94
N ASP A 33 7.20 -14.59 0.96
CA ASP A 33 6.69 -13.21 0.78
C ASP A 33 5.20 -13.21 0.45
N LEU A 34 4.74 -14.07 -0.47
CA LEU A 34 3.33 -14.18 -0.80
C LEU A 34 2.48 -14.53 0.43
N LEU A 35 2.88 -15.54 1.21
CA LEU A 35 2.18 -15.94 2.43
C LEU A 35 2.17 -14.82 3.47
N ARG A 36 3.27 -14.06 3.59
CA ARG A 36 3.31 -12.88 4.46
C ARG A 36 2.32 -11.81 4.01
N MET A 37 2.24 -11.53 2.71
CA MET A 37 1.26 -10.58 2.16
C MET A 37 -0.18 -11.03 2.43
N ILE A 38 -0.46 -12.32 2.30
CA ILE A 38 -1.76 -12.92 2.63
C ILE A 38 -2.04 -12.79 4.13
N GLY A 39 -1.06 -13.08 4.99
CA GLY A 39 -1.17 -12.92 6.43
C GLY A 39 -1.51 -11.48 6.84
N TRP A 40 -0.85 -10.50 6.22
CA TRP A 40 -1.18 -9.08 6.40
C TRP A 40 -2.58 -8.74 5.90
N ALA A 41 -3.00 -9.25 4.74
CA ALA A 41 -4.34 -9.02 4.23
C ALA A 41 -5.42 -9.55 5.19
N ILE A 42 -5.22 -10.75 5.75
CA ILE A 42 -6.12 -11.31 6.77
C ILE A 42 -6.12 -10.44 8.02
N GLY A 43 -4.95 -10.05 8.53
CA GLY A 43 -4.84 -9.18 9.72
C GLY A 43 -5.52 -7.82 9.50
N VAL A 44 -5.36 -7.22 8.32
CA VAL A 44 -6.03 -5.99 7.92
C VAL A 44 -7.54 -6.18 7.84
N ALA A 45 -8.03 -7.27 7.26
CA ALA A 45 -9.46 -7.54 7.17
C ALA A 45 -10.10 -7.71 8.56
N VAL A 46 -9.42 -8.41 9.47
CA VAL A 46 -9.84 -8.51 10.88
C VAL A 46 -9.83 -7.14 11.55
N LEU A 47 -8.77 -6.35 11.36
CA LEU A 47 -8.69 -4.99 11.92
C LEU A 47 -9.82 -4.10 11.40
N VAL A 48 -10.13 -4.13 10.11
CA VAL A 48 -11.24 -3.37 9.51
C VAL A 48 -12.57 -3.77 10.13
N ALA A 49 -12.85 -5.08 10.27
CA ALA A 49 -14.06 -5.55 10.91
C ALA A 49 -14.17 -5.07 12.38
N LEU A 50 -13.06 -5.10 13.14
CA LEU A 50 -13.01 -4.59 14.52
C LEU A 50 -13.20 -3.08 14.60
N VAL A 51 -12.62 -2.31 13.67
CA VAL A 51 -12.77 -0.86 13.61
C VAL A 51 -14.22 -0.49 13.27
N LEU A 52 -14.84 -1.18 12.31
CA LEU A 52 -16.26 -1.01 12.01
C LEU A 52 -17.10 -1.35 13.24
N TRP A 53 -16.84 -2.48 13.90
CA TRP A 53 -17.56 -2.83 15.12
C TRP A 53 -17.40 -1.79 16.24
N GLY A 54 -16.20 -1.24 16.43
CA GLY A 54 -15.96 -0.16 17.39
C GLY A 54 -16.66 1.15 17.03
N ALA A 55 -16.84 1.43 15.74
CA ALA A 55 -17.65 2.57 15.29
C ALA A 55 -19.13 2.37 15.62
N GLU A 56 -19.70 1.19 15.37
CA GLU A 56 -21.11 0.90 15.69
C GLU A 56 -21.35 0.93 17.20
N ALA A 57 -20.46 0.32 17.98
CA ALA A 57 -20.55 0.30 19.43
C ALA A 57 -20.39 1.70 20.07
N GLY A 58 -20.17 2.75 19.27
CA GLY A 58 -20.01 4.12 19.73
C GLY A 58 -18.71 4.37 20.48
N VAL A 59 -17.73 3.46 20.34
CA VAL A 59 -16.37 3.59 20.89
C VAL A 59 -15.55 4.55 20.04
N LEU A 60 -15.71 4.51 18.72
CA LEU A 60 -15.14 5.50 17.81
C LEU A 60 -16.15 6.61 17.56
N ARG A 61 -15.79 7.83 17.96
CA ARG A 61 -16.61 9.04 17.78
C ARG A 61 -15.84 10.09 17.00
N SER A 62 -16.58 10.99 16.37
CA SER A 62 -16.00 12.18 15.75
C SER A 62 -15.24 13.03 16.79
N ARG A 63 -14.39 13.96 16.35
CA ARG A 63 -13.73 14.90 17.28
C ARG A 63 -14.70 15.74 18.10
N ARG A 64 -15.95 15.84 17.68
CA ARG A 64 -17.04 16.53 18.40
C ARG A 64 -17.81 15.61 19.34
N GLY A 65 -17.42 14.34 19.44
CA GLY A 65 -18.11 13.33 20.24
C GLY A 65 -19.38 12.79 19.58
N GLU A 66 -19.63 13.12 18.31
CA GLU A 66 -20.78 12.65 17.54
C GLU A 66 -20.54 11.22 17.04
N ALA A 67 -21.62 10.47 16.84
CA ALA A 67 -21.56 9.15 16.22
C ALA A 67 -21.11 9.28 14.75
N ILE A 68 -20.62 8.17 14.19
CA ILE A 68 -20.29 8.11 12.76
C ILE A 68 -21.56 7.70 12.04
N ASP A 69 -22.27 8.69 11.49
CA ASP A 69 -23.62 8.48 10.96
C ASP A 69 -23.63 7.86 9.55
N ASP A 70 -22.52 7.95 8.81
CA ASP A 70 -22.39 7.37 7.46
C ASP A 70 -21.39 6.21 7.44
N PHE A 71 -21.90 5.05 7.87
CA PHE A 71 -21.13 3.82 8.04
C PHE A 71 -20.53 3.30 6.72
N GLY A 72 -21.30 3.41 5.64
CA GLY A 72 -20.84 3.05 4.32
C GLY A 72 -19.66 3.92 3.88
N VAL A 73 -19.77 5.26 3.98
CA VAL A 73 -18.66 6.17 3.62
C VAL A 73 -17.41 5.83 4.43
N PHE A 74 -17.56 5.57 5.73
CA PHE A 74 -16.46 5.18 6.59
C PHE A 74 -15.79 3.87 6.14
N ALA A 75 -16.59 2.85 5.80
CA ALA A 75 -16.10 1.57 5.29
C ALA A 75 -15.33 1.70 3.97
N VAL A 76 -15.75 2.60 3.08
CA VAL A 76 -15.01 2.91 1.84
C VAL A 76 -13.67 3.55 2.12
N ILE A 77 -13.63 4.53 3.03
CA ILE A 77 -12.37 5.17 3.44
C ILE A 77 -11.41 4.11 3.96
N LEU A 78 -11.88 3.23 4.86
CA LEU A 78 -11.05 2.13 5.38
C LEU A 78 -10.56 1.22 4.26
N THR A 79 -11.44 0.85 3.32
CA THR A 79 -11.10 -0.01 2.17
C THR A 79 -9.98 0.59 1.32
N LEU A 80 -10.08 1.89 1.01
CA LEU A 80 -9.09 2.67 0.27
C LEU A 80 -7.77 2.77 1.02
N VAL A 81 -7.82 3.16 2.30
CA VAL A 81 -6.62 3.33 3.14
C VAL A 81 -5.88 2.00 3.26
N CYS A 82 -6.59 0.90 3.51
CA CYS A 82 -6.00 -0.42 3.61
C CYS A 82 -5.36 -0.86 2.28
N GLY A 83 -6.02 -0.60 1.15
CA GLY A 83 -5.46 -0.88 -0.17
C GLY A 83 -4.18 -0.07 -0.43
N ALA A 84 -4.23 1.25 -0.20
CA ALA A 84 -3.10 2.14 -0.41
C ALA A 84 -1.93 1.89 0.54
N ALA A 85 -2.21 1.38 1.75
CA ALA A 85 -1.21 1.01 2.76
C ALA A 85 -0.61 -0.39 2.56
N LEU A 86 -1.19 -1.25 1.72
CA LEU A 86 -0.66 -2.58 1.45
C LEU A 86 0.84 -2.59 1.07
N PRO A 87 1.35 -1.74 0.17
CA PRO A 87 2.79 -1.70 -0.10
C PRO A 87 3.63 -1.33 1.13
N TYR A 88 3.12 -0.53 2.06
CA TYR A 88 3.83 -0.21 3.31
C TYR A 88 3.98 -1.43 4.22
N LEU A 89 2.93 -2.24 4.34
CA LEU A 89 2.95 -3.47 5.15
C LEU A 89 3.86 -4.56 4.55
N THR A 90 4.13 -4.48 3.25
CA THR A 90 4.92 -5.48 2.56
C THR A 90 6.40 -5.11 2.43
N GLY A 91 6.74 -3.82 2.49
CA GLY A 91 8.11 -3.34 2.41
C GLY A 91 8.90 -3.53 3.69
N GLU A 92 10.04 -4.23 3.63
CA GLU A 92 10.93 -4.46 4.77
C GLU A 92 12.29 -3.78 4.63
N LYS A 93 12.48 -2.64 5.29
CA LYS A 93 13.70 -1.82 5.16
C LYS A 93 15.01 -2.55 5.53
N GLY A 94 14.95 -3.64 6.30
CA GLY A 94 16.12 -4.42 6.73
C GLY A 94 16.66 -5.43 5.72
N ARG A 95 15.96 -5.67 4.59
CA ARG A 95 16.37 -6.68 3.61
C ARG A 95 17.51 -6.19 2.71
N ALA A 96 18.32 -7.14 2.25
CA ALA A 96 19.37 -6.89 1.25
C ALA A 96 18.85 -6.25 -0.06
N ASP A 97 17.58 -6.46 -0.41
CA ASP A 97 16.92 -5.88 -1.59
C ASP A 97 16.23 -4.53 -1.32
N ARG A 98 16.55 -3.86 -0.21
CA ARG A 98 15.96 -2.58 0.22
C ARG A 98 14.43 -2.64 0.41
N GLY A 99 13.93 -3.82 0.74
CA GLY A 99 12.54 -4.05 1.14
C GLY A 99 11.59 -4.52 0.07
N PHE A 100 12.01 -4.54 -1.21
CA PHE A 100 11.23 -5.13 -2.30
C PHE A 100 12.10 -5.98 -3.21
N ARG A 101 11.54 -7.08 -3.71
CA ARG A 101 12.25 -7.98 -4.61
C ARG A 101 12.68 -7.32 -5.92
N LEU A 102 13.92 -7.57 -6.34
CA LEU A 102 14.44 -7.18 -7.66
C LEU A 102 13.89 -8.04 -8.81
N THR A 103 13.51 -9.28 -8.50
CA THR A 103 13.00 -10.26 -9.47
C THR A 103 11.68 -10.83 -8.95
N GLY A 104 10.67 -10.89 -9.82
CA GLY A 104 9.37 -11.47 -9.47
C GLY A 104 8.44 -10.58 -8.65
N LEU A 105 8.76 -9.29 -8.44
CA LEU A 105 7.89 -8.34 -7.74
C LEU A 105 6.57 -8.10 -8.49
N ILE A 106 6.63 -7.88 -9.81
CA ILE A 106 5.42 -7.65 -10.62
C ILE A 106 4.44 -8.82 -10.49
N PRO A 107 4.81 -10.08 -10.76
CA PRO A 107 3.88 -11.20 -10.59
C PRO A 107 3.47 -11.38 -9.12
N LEU A 108 4.35 -11.09 -8.15
CA LEU A 108 3.99 -11.13 -6.73
C LEU A 108 2.87 -10.15 -6.40
N VAL A 109 2.97 -8.89 -6.87
CA VAL A 109 1.96 -7.85 -6.66
C VAL A 109 0.66 -8.20 -7.39
N LEU A 110 0.75 -8.65 -8.65
CA LEU A 110 -0.43 -9.01 -9.44
C LEU A 110 -1.18 -10.24 -8.91
N ILE A 111 -0.56 -11.08 -8.09
CA ILE A 111 -1.21 -12.22 -7.43
C ILE A 111 -1.69 -11.82 -6.03
N SER A 112 -0.83 -11.19 -5.23
CA SER A 112 -1.14 -10.84 -3.84
C SER A 112 -2.22 -9.76 -3.72
N ALA A 113 -2.24 -8.73 -4.58
CA ALA A 113 -3.22 -7.66 -4.49
C ALA A 113 -4.66 -8.15 -4.76
N PRO A 114 -4.94 -8.99 -5.78
CA PRO A 114 -6.26 -9.62 -5.93
C PRO A 114 -6.64 -10.53 -4.76
N ILE A 115 -5.69 -11.30 -4.20
CA ILE A 115 -5.97 -12.12 -3.01
C ILE A 115 -6.34 -11.23 -1.83
N SER A 116 -5.60 -10.13 -1.60
CA SER A 116 -5.91 -9.16 -0.55
C SER A 116 -7.29 -8.53 -0.73
N ALA A 117 -7.62 -8.12 -1.96
CA ALA A 117 -8.93 -7.59 -2.29
C ALA A 117 -10.05 -8.61 -2.09
N ALA A 118 -9.81 -9.88 -2.43
CA ALA A 118 -10.77 -10.97 -2.22
C ALA A 118 -10.97 -11.24 -0.73
N VAL A 119 -9.91 -11.24 0.08
CA VAL A 119 -9.99 -11.40 1.54
C VAL A 119 -10.78 -10.25 2.17
N LEU A 120 -10.51 -9.01 1.77
CA LEU A 120 -11.26 -7.87 2.30
C LEU A 120 -12.72 -7.88 1.85
N ALA A 121 -13.01 -8.20 0.58
CA ALA A 121 -14.38 -8.34 0.09
C ALA A 121 -15.12 -9.51 0.77
N ALA A 122 -14.45 -10.64 1.03
CA ALA A 122 -15.04 -11.72 1.81
C ALA A 122 -15.32 -11.29 3.25
N SER A 123 -14.43 -10.48 3.86
CA SER A 123 -14.68 -9.93 5.19
C SER A 123 -15.86 -8.97 5.22
N SER A 124 -16.16 -8.29 4.10
CA SER A 124 -17.29 -7.38 4.06
C SER A 124 -18.63 -8.08 4.11
N LEU A 125 -18.71 -9.38 3.81
CA LEU A 125 -19.90 -10.20 4.09
C LEU A 125 -20.35 -10.14 5.55
N VAL A 126 -19.43 -9.84 6.48
CA VAL A 126 -19.72 -9.73 7.91
C VAL A 126 -20.25 -8.35 8.28
N TRP A 127 -19.97 -7.32 7.48
CA TRP A 127 -20.28 -5.93 7.83
C TRP A 127 -21.77 -5.64 8.01
N PRO A 128 -22.71 -6.24 7.24
CA PRO A 128 -24.15 -6.08 7.50
C PRO A 128 -24.63 -6.59 8.86
N TRP A 129 -23.88 -7.47 9.53
CA TRP A 129 -24.17 -7.88 10.91
C TRP A 129 -23.53 -6.97 11.96
N ILE A 130 -22.66 -6.05 11.53
CA ILE A 130 -21.91 -5.14 12.40
C ILE A 130 -22.55 -3.76 12.42
N GLY A 131 -22.97 -3.22 11.27
CA GLY A 131 -23.50 -1.86 11.17
C GLY A 131 -24.64 -1.76 10.17
N THR A 132 -25.10 -0.53 9.92
CA THR A 132 -26.25 -0.25 9.06
C THR A 132 -25.88 -0.34 7.57
N PHE A 133 -25.72 -1.56 7.05
CA PHE A 133 -25.59 -1.83 5.62
C PHE A 133 -26.89 -2.44 5.10
N ASP A 134 -27.60 -1.73 4.23
CA ASP A 134 -28.90 -2.14 3.71
C ASP A 134 -28.79 -2.67 2.29
N ALA A 135 -29.22 -3.92 2.08
CA ALA A 135 -29.31 -4.55 0.77
C ALA A 135 -30.29 -3.82 -0.18
N GLY A 136 -31.26 -3.08 0.37
CA GLY A 136 -32.23 -2.26 -0.37
C GLY A 136 -31.74 -0.85 -0.71
N SER A 137 -30.51 -0.48 -0.35
CA SER A 137 -30.01 0.87 -0.60
C SER A 137 -29.68 1.14 -2.08
N ASP A 138 -30.02 2.34 -2.55
CA ASP A 138 -29.68 2.85 -3.89
C ASP A 138 -28.21 3.27 -4.04
N SER A 139 -27.29 2.73 -3.25
CA SER A 139 -25.86 3.06 -3.34
C SER A 139 -24.96 1.83 -3.17
N PHE A 140 -23.83 1.80 -3.87
CA PHE A 140 -22.83 0.74 -3.71
C PHE A 140 -22.26 0.69 -2.29
N ILE A 141 -22.14 1.87 -1.69
CA ILE A 141 -21.46 2.06 -0.42
C ILE A 141 -22.26 1.47 0.73
N GLN A 142 -23.58 1.66 0.73
CA GLN A 142 -24.47 1.12 1.75
C GLN A 142 -24.81 -0.36 1.51
N THR A 143 -24.54 -0.88 0.31
CA THR A 143 -24.75 -2.30 -0.03
C THR A 143 -23.49 -3.16 0.14
N ALA A 144 -22.41 -2.60 0.70
CA ALA A 144 -21.15 -3.30 0.93
C ALA A 144 -21.37 -4.59 1.74
N GLY A 145 -20.94 -5.73 1.20
CA GLY A 145 -21.13 -7.04 1.84
C GLY A 145 -22.53 -7.64 1.74
N ALA A 146 -23.56 -6.82 1.51
CA ALA A 146 -24.95 -7.25 1.47
C ALA A 146 -25.38 -7.75 0.07
N THR A 147 -24.73 -7.26 -0.99
CA THR A 147 -25.05 -7.64 -2.38
C THR A 147 -23.80 -7.98 -3.20
N GLY A 148 -23.99 -8.71 -4.31
CA GLY A 148 -22.90 -8.98 -5.25
C GLY A 148 -22.25 -7.70 -5.82
N ALA A 149 -23.04 -6.64 -6.01
CA ALA A 149 -22.57 -5.35 -6.47
C ALA A 149 -21.69 -4.64 -5.42
N GLY A 150 -22.10 -4.67 -4.14
CA GLY A 150 -21.32 -4.11 -3.03
C GLY A 150 -20.02 -4.87 -2.78
N LEU A 151 -20.04 -6.20 -2.94
CA LEU A 151 -18.82 -7.04 -2.89
C LEU A 151 -17.84 -6.69 -4.02
N LEU A 152 -18.34 -6.59 -5.26
CA LEU A 152 -17.53 -6.19 -6.40
C LEU A 152 -16.95 -4.79 -6.22
N PHE A 153 -17.74 -3.85 -5.68
CA PHE A 153 -17.28 -2.51 -5.34
C PHE A 153 -16.15 -2.53 -4.31
N THR A 154 -16.33 -3.23 -3.20
CA THR A 154 -15.29 -3.39 -2.15
C THR A 154 -14.01 -3.97 -2.74
N PHE A 155 -14.13 -5.06 -3.52
CA PHE A 155 -13.02 -5.71 -4.19
C PHE A 155 -12.28 -4.77 -5.13
N ALA A 156 -12.99 -4.13 -6.05
CA ALA A 156 -12.39 -3.31 -7.09
C ALA A 156 -11.77 -2.03 -6.53
N VAL A 157 -12.38 -1.40 -5.53
CA VAL A 157 -11.83 -0.23 -4.85
C VAL A 157 -10.52 -0.59 -4.14
N HIS A 158 -10.50 -1.66 -3.35
CA HIS A 158 -9.29 -2.10 -2.66
C HIS A 158 -8.18 -2.48 -3.63
N LEU A 159 -8.51 -3.27 -4.65
CA LEU A 159 -7.56 -3.74 -5.66
C LEU A 159 -6.95 -2.57 -6.42
N THR A 160 -7.79 -1.63 -6.87
CA THR A 160 -7.34 -0.43 -7.61
C THR A 160 -6.42 0.42 -6.76
N ALA A 161 -6.78 0.68 -5.50
CA ALA A 161 -5.95 1.44 -4.57
C ALA A 161 -4.60 0.77 -4.33
N ALA A 162 -4.59 -0.55 -4.11
CA ALA A 162 -3.36 -1.32 -3.91
C ALA A 162 -2.45 -1.27 -5.14
N LEU A 163 -2.97 -1.61 -6.32
CA LEU A 163 -2.20 -1.65 -7.56
C LEU A 163 -1.58 -0.30 -7.90
N LEU A 164 -2.34 0.79 -7.73
CA LEU A 164 -1.83 2.12 -8.02
C LEU A 164 -0.86 2.63 -6.95
N ALA A 165 -0.97 2.20 -5.69
CA ALA A 165 -0.05 2.61 -4.63
C ALA A 165 1.34 1.97 -4.73
N TYR A 166 1.44 0.70 -5.15
CA TYR A 166 2.70 -0.04 -5.27
C TYR A 166 3.82 0.69 -6.03
N PRO A 167 3.64 1.16 -7.28
CA PRO A 167 4.73 1.77 -8.05
C PRO A 167 5.33 3.01 -7.37
N PHE A 168 4.49 3.86 -6.77
CA PHE A 168 4.95 5.06 -6.08
C PHE A 168 5.62 4.76 -4.75
N PHE A 169 5.09 3.80 -3.99
CA PHE A 169 5.69 3.40 -2.72
C PHE A 169 7.02 2.66 -2.91
N VAL A 170 7.12 1.82 -3.95
CA VAL A 170 8.38 1.19 -4.33
C VAL A 170 9.40 2.26 -4.70
N LEU A 171 9.03 3.26 -5.51
CA LEU A 171 9.91 4.39 -5.83
C LEU A 171 10.40 5.12 -4.57
N LEU A 172 9.48 5.40 -3.63
CA LEU A 172 9.77 6.02 -2.34
C LEU A 172 10.78 5.20 -1.50
N SER A 173 10.73 3.88 -1.60
CA SER A 173 11.59 2.97 -0.84
C SER A 173 12.99 2.85 -1.44
N ILE A 174 13.11 3.06 -2.76
CA ILE A 174 14.37 2.96 -3.51
C ILE A 174 15.20 4.24 -3.36
N VAL A 175 14.52 5.39 -3.41
CA VAL A 175 15.15 6.71 -3.49
C VAL A 175 15.19 7.33 -2.09
N PRO A 176 16.39 7.59 -1.52
CA PRO A 176 16.49 8.12 -0.17
C PRO A 176 15.97 9.57 -0.11
N PHE A 177 15.31 9.93 0.99
CA PHE A 177 15.04 11.34 1.28
C PHE A 177 16.34 12.08 1.62
N PRO A 178 16.47 13.36 1.21
CA PRO A 178 15.47 14.23 0.56
C PRO A 178 15.61 14.33 -0.97
N HIS A 179 15.96 13.25 -1.69
CA HIS A 179 16.14 13.32 -3.15
C HIS A 179 14.82 13.62 -3.90
N PRO A 180 14.82 14.40 -5.01
CA PRO A 180 13.59 14.76 -5.74
C PRO A 180 12.72 13.57 -6.17
N GLY A 181 13.33 12.43 -6.49
CA GLY A 181 12.61 11.19 -6.80
C GLY A 181 11.80 10.63 -5.62
N ALA A 182 12.23 10.85 -4.37
CA ALA A 182 11.47 10.47 -3.19
C ALA A 182 10.23 11.34 -3.01
N TRP A 183 10.35 12.65 -3.28
CA TRP A 183 9.21 13.56 -3.34
C TRP A 183 8.21 13.16 -4.42
N LEU A 184 8.69 12.77 -5.61
CA LEU A 184 7.83 12.25 -6.68
C LEU A 184 7.07 10.99 -6.25
N GLY A 185 7.76 10.05 -5.57
CA GLY A 185 7.13 8.86 -5.00
C GLY A 185 6.06 9.21 -3.96
N LEU A 186 6.36 10.11 -3.03
CA LEU A 186 5.41 10.51 -1.98
C LEU A 186 4.19 11.24 -2.55
N LEU A 187 4.43 12.27 -3.37
CA LEU A 187 3.35 13.06 -3.98
C LEU A 187 2.52 12.22 -4.94
N GLY A 188 3.15 11.32 -5.70
CA GLY A 188 2.44 10.38 -6.56
C GLY A 188 1.57 9.42 -5.76
N TRP A 189 2.08 8.84 -4.66
CA TRP A 189 1.32 7.96 -3.78
C TRP A 189 0.11 8.69 -3.14
N LEU A 190 0.32 9.90 -2.61
CA LEU A 190 -0.74 10.73 -2.03
C LEU A 190 -1.77 11.15 -3.08
N GLY A 191 -1.31 11.64 -4.24
CA GLY A 191 -2.16 12.13 -5.32
C GLY A 191 -3.04 11.02 -5.90
N VAL A 192 -2.46 9.84 -6.13
CA VAL A 192 -3.21 8.66 -6.58
C VAL A 192 -4.20 8.19 -5.52
N SER A 193 -3.80 8.13 -4.25
CA SER A 193 -4.70 7.73 -3.16
C SER A 193 -5.89 8.69 -3.05
N GLY A 194 -5.65 9.99 -3.15
CA GLY A 194 -6.70 11.01 -3.17
C GLY A 194 -7.61 10.90 -4.41
N MET A 195 -7.05 10.70 -5.59
CA MET A 195 -7.82 10.51 -6.82
C MET A 195 -8.69 9.25 -6.76
N CYS A 196 -8.14 8.14 -6.27
CA CYS A 196 -8.90 6.91 -6.03
C CYS A 196 -10.05 7.13 -5.05
N ALA A 197 -9.83 7.91 -3.99
CA ALA A 197 -10.89 8.25 -3.05
C ALA A 197 -12.02 9.03 -3.73
N VAL A 198 -11.70 10.08 -4.49
CA VAL A 198 -12.70 10.86 -5.23
C VAL A 198 -13.51 9.97 -6.19
N ILE A 199 -12.83 9.14 -6.98
CA ILE A 199 -13.50 8.23 -7.93
C ILE A 199 -14.39 7.22 -7.20
N ALA A 200 -13.89 6.62 -6.12
CA ALA A 200 -14.65 5.67 -5.31
C ALA A 200 -15.91 6.32 -4.71
N PHE A 201 -15.83 7.57 -4.25
CA PHE A 201 -17.01 8.29 -3.75
C PHE A 201 -18.01 8.63 -4.85
N VAL A 202 -17.54 9.16 -5.99
CA VAL A 202 -18.41 9.52 -7.12
C VAL A 202 -19.18 8.30 -7.64
N ILE A 203 -18.50 7.16 -7.76
CA ILE A 203 -19.13 5.90 -8.19
C ILE A 203 -20.03 5.37 -7.07
N GLY A 204 -19.49 5.34 -5.85
CA GLY A 204 -20.05 4.61 -4.72
C GLY A 204 -21.33 5.22 -4.14
N LEU A 205 -21.44 6.54 -4.13
CA LEU A 205 -22.57 7.27 -3.55
C LEU A 205 -23.85 7.23 -4.39
N GLY A 206 -23.87 6.53 -5.53
CA GLY A 206 -25.11 6.40 -6.29
C GLY A 206 -25.36 4.99 -6.79
N PRO A 207 -26.42 4.83 -7.59
CA PRO A 207 -27.07 3.53 -7.75
C PRO A 207 -26.22 2.53 -8.52
N PRO A 208 -26.34 1.22 -8.18
CA PRO A 208 -25.62 0.14 -8.82
C PRO A 208 -26.13 -0.15 -10.24
N THR A 209 -25.92 0.84 -11.12
CA THR A 209 -26.27 0.80 -12.54
C THR A 209 -25.19 0.06 -13.33
N GLY A 210 -25.60 -0.57 -14.44
CA GLY A 210 -24.67 -1.28 -15.33
C GLY A 210 -23.51 -0.41 -15.83
N GLY A 211 -23.76 0.87 -16.11
CA GLY A 211 -22.72 1.81 -16.52
C GLY A 211 -21.64 2.03 -15.45
N ARG A 212 -22.02 2.19 -14.18
CA ARG A 212 -21.06 2.37 -13.08
C ARG A 212 -20.30 1.08 -12.78
N LEU A 213 -20.97 -0.06 -12.86
CA LEU A 213 -20.31 -1.38 -12.78
C LEU A 213 -19.25 -1.54 -13.88
N LEU A 214 -19.55 -1.10 -15.10
CA LEU A 214 -18.60 -1.14 -16.21
C LEU A 214 -17.39 -0.23 -15.95
N VAL A 215 -17.61 0.99 -15.44
CA VAL A 215 -16.52 1.89 -15.06
C VAL A 215 -15.62 1.25 -13.99
N LEU A 216 -16.23 0.67 -12.95
CA LEU A 216 -15.51 -0.02 -11.89
C LEU A 216 -14.68 -1.20 -12.43
N ALA A 217 -15.29 -2.02 -13.30
CA ALA A 217 -14.62 -3.14 -13.95
C ALA A 217 -13.47 -2.69 -14.86
N ALA A 218 -13.59 -1.53 -15.51
CA ALA A 218 -12.53 -0.94 -16.34
C ALA A 218 -11.39 -0.32 -15.54
N CYS A 219 -11.64 0.19 -14.32
CA CYS A 219 -10.59 0.74 -13.45
C CYS A 219 -9.52 -0.30 -13.07
N VAL A 220 -9.91 -1.55 -12.84
CA VAL A 220 -9.00 -2.63 -12.43
C VAL A 220 -7.91 -2.93 -13.47
N PRO A 221 -8.23 -3.24 -14.75
CA PRO A 221 -7.20 -3.49 -15.76
C PRO A 221 -6.35 -2.25 -16.04
N VAL A 222 -6.94 -1.04 -16.01
CA VAL A 222 -6.17 0.21 -16.14
C VAL A 222 -5.15 0.34 -15.00
N ALA A 223 -5.57 0.09 -13.76
CA ALA A 223 -4.68 0.09 -12.60
C ALA A 223 -3.59 -0.98 -12.69
N ALA A 224 -3.91 -2.17 -13.18
CA ALA A 224 -2.95 -3.23 -13.40
C ALA A 224 -1.88 -2.82 -14.44
N VAL A 225 -2.29 -2.22 -15.55
CA VAL A 225 -1.36 -1.71 -16.58
C VAL A 225 -0.44 -0.63 -15.99
N VAL A 226 -1.00 0.35 -15.28
CA VAL A 226 -0.23 1.41 -14.62
C VAL A 226 0.75 0.81 -13.60
N CYS A 227 0.31 -0.16 -12.80
CA CYS A 227 1.14 -0.87 -11.83
C CYS A 227 2.32 -1.59 -12.50
N VAL A 228 2.06 -2.36 -13.56
CA VAL A 228 3.11 -3.10 -14.30
C VAL A 228 4.13 -2.14 -14.90
N ILE A 229 3.68 -1.07 -15.56
CA ILE A 229 4.57 -0.07 -16.16
C ILE A 229 5.39 0.63 -15.07
N GLY A 230 4.73 1.12 -14.02
CA GLY A 230 5.37 1.85 -12.93
C GLY A 230 6.40 1.00 -12.17
N LEU A 231 6.05 -0.26 -11.84
CA LEU A 231 6.98 -1.19 -11.21
C LEU A 231 8.14 -1.56 -12.14
N GLY A 232 7.88 -1.78 -13.43
CA GLY A 232 8.93 -2.04 -14.42
C GLY A 232 9.95 -0.90 -14.51
N LEU A 233 9.47 0.35 -14.51
CA LEU A 233 10.32 1.55 -14.49
C LEU A 233 11.10 1.64 -13.18
N ALA A 234 10.46 1.46 -12.03
CA ALA A 234 11.12 1.51 -10.72
C ALA A 234 12.20 0.41 -10.57
N GLN A 235 11.92 -0.81 -11.04
CA GLN A 235 12.89 -1.91 -11.06
C GLN A 235 14.04 -1.64 -12.03
N GLY A 236 13.77 -1.01 -13.17
CA GLY A 236 14.81 -0.54 -14.09
C GLY A 236 15.76 0.46 -13.45
N LEU A 237 15.21 1.43 -12.71
CA LEU A 237 16.01 2.41 -11.95
C LEU A 237 16.85 1.75 -10.85
N LEU A 238 16.27 0.78 -10.12
CA LEU A 238 16.98 -0.03 -9.12
C LEU A 238 18.19 -0.75 -9.72
N ARG A 239 18.00 -1.44 -10.84
CA ARG A 239 19.06 -2.20 -11.52
C ARG A 239 20.19 -1.28 -11.99
N ARG A 240 19.86 -0.12 -12.56
CA ARG A 240 20.85 0.89 -12.98
C ARG A 240 21.63 1.43 -11.78
N SER A 241 20.94 1.72 -10.68
CA SER A 241 21.56 2.22 -9.46
C SER A 241 22.49 1.20 -8.81
N ALA A 242 22.11 -0.09 -8.84
CA ALA A 242 22.95 -1.19 -8.36
C ALA A 242 24.19 -1.38 -9.23
N ALA A 243 24.08 -1.27 -10.56
CA ALA A 243 25.21 -1.37 -11.48
C ALA A 243 26.19 -0.19 -11.37
N ALA A 244 25.69 1.00 -11.02
CA ALA A 244 26.50 2.21 -10.86
C ALA A 244 27.28 2.28 -9.54
N MET A 245 27.06 1.36 -8.60
CA MET A 245 27.83 1.23 -7.37
C MET A 245 28.69 -0.05 -7.40
N PRO A 246 29.76 -0.10 -8.22
CA PRO A 246 30.71 -1.20 -8.13
C PRO A 246 31.50 -1.04 -6.82
N TYR A 247 31.43 -2.05 -5.95
CA TYR A 247 32.37 -2.27 -4.84
C TYR A 247 32.49 -1.15 -3.79
N ARG A 248 31.67 -1.23 -2.75
CA ARG A 248 32.16 -1.08 -1.36
C ARG A 248 32.08 -2.46 -0.70
N ALA A 249 32.96 -3.35 -1.14
CA ALA A 249 33.30 -4.55 -0.38
C ALA A 249 34.48 -4.21 0.54
#